data_AF-A0A3M1EXZ9-F1
#
_entry.id   AF-A0A3M1EXZ9-F1
#
_cell.length_a   1.000
_cell.length_b   1.000
_cell.length_c   1.000
_cell.angle_alpha   90.00
_cell.angle_beta   90.00
_cell.angle_gamma   90.00
#
_symmetry.space_group_name_H-M   'P 1'
#
loop_
_entity.id
_entity.type
_entity.pdbx_description
1 polymer ?
#
loop_
_entity_poly.entity_id
_entity_poly.type
_entity_poly.pdbx_seq_one_letter_code
_entity_poly.pdbx_strand_id
1 'polypeptide(L)'
;TRENLTSRLGWHNVNRIKACLPDRVKALVPRASLEVMDVVDWSRTRAYSFGYIGQIYINLKGREPAGIVEPGAEYEQVVSDIIERLAGLEDPETGERVVDAVYRQQELYHGPYAERGPDLCLVMKDLSYTTHLGMEFTHPTVFGPPVNHESGTHRLNGMLIAWGPGVRRHRQVAGAEIIDLAPTILHLLDVPVPADMDGRVLTELLVEEAGQLAGRVTRERGEAGDAMPLTPDEEAELLERLRNLGYL
;
A
#
# COMPACT_ATOMS: atom_id res chain seq x y z
N THR A 1 -2.33 11.07 -33.25
CA THR A 1 -2.81 10.74 -31.89
C THR A 1 -1.70 10.03 -31.13
N ARG A 2 -1.72 10.09 -29.78
CA ARG A 2 -0.72 9.45 -28.90
C ARG A 2 -0.47 7.97 -29.23
N GLU A 3 -1.51 7.26 -29.70
CA GLU A 3 -1.47 5.85 -30.09
C GLU A 3 -0.78 5.56 -31.44
N ASN A 4 -0.53 6.57 -32.28
CA ASN A 4 -0.10 6.36 -33.68
C ASN A 4 1.44 6.42 -33.89
N LEU A 5 2.19 6.81 -32.86
CA LEU A 5 3.66 6.97 -32.93
C LEU A 5 4.39 5.65 -32.68
N THR A 6 3.89 4.85 -31.73
CA THR A 6 4.48 3.59 -31.30
C THR A 6 4.26 2.48 -32.33
N SER A 7 3.07 2.43 -32.93
CA SER A 7 2.73 1.51 -34.02
C SER A 7 3.53 1.76 -35.30
N ARG A 8 3.96 3.01 -35.57
CA ARG A 8 4.69 3.38 -36.79
C ARG A 8 6.20 3.30 -36.68
N LEU A 9 6.76 3.59 -35.50
CA LEU A 9 8.22 3.69 -35.33
C LEU A 9 8.83 2.49 -34.60
N GLY A 10 8.04 1.72 -33.85
CA GLY A 10 8.53 0.67 -32.98
C GLY A 10 9.24 1.23 -31.73
N TRP A 11 9.16 0.49 -30.62
CA TRP A 11 9.62 0.93 -29.30
C TRP A 11 11.10 1.33 -29.25
N HIS A 12 11.95 0.60 -29.96
CA HIS A 12 13.38 0.88 -30.03
C HIS A 12 13.68 2.30 -30.54
N ASN A 13 12.94 2.76 -31.55
CA ASN A 13 13.15 4.09 -32.14
C ASN A 13 12.54 5.20 -31.28
N VAL A 14 11.40 4.93 -30.62
CA VAL A 14 10.78 5.88 -29.66
C VAL A 14 11.73 6.14 -28.48
N ASN A 15 12.36 5.11 -27.93
CA ASN A 15 13.31 5.25 -26.83
C ASN A 15 14.60 5.99 -27.24
N ARG A 16 15.11 5.73 -28.45
CA ARG A 16 16.26 6.50 -29.00
C ARG A 16 15.94 7.98 -29.18
N ILE A 17 14.76 8.30 -29.70
CA ILE A 17 14.32 9.70 -29.84
C ILE A 17 14.18 10.34 -28.45
N LYS A 18 13.59 9.64 -27.48
CA LYS A 18 13.44 10.12 -26.10
C LYS A 18 14.78 10.39 -25.41
N ALA A 19 15.82 9.59 -25.70
CA ALA A 19 17.16 9.78 -25.16
C ALA A 19 17.85 11.05 -25.70
N CYS A 20 17.46 11.52 -26.89
CA CYS A 20 18.00 12.72 -27.52
C CYS A 20 17.22 14.02 -27.20
N LEU A 21 16.12 13.93 -26.45
CA LEU A 21 15.27 15.08 -26.14
C LEU A 21 15.67 15.75 -24.80
N PRO A 22 15.52 17.08 -24.68
CA PRO A 22 15.66 17.77 -23.39
C PRO A 22 14.64 17.27 -22.37
N ASP A 23 14.97 17.27 -21.07
CA ASP A 23 14.12 16.67 -20.02
C ASP A 23 12.70 17.27 -19.97
N ARG A 24 12.56 18.57 -20.25
CA ARG A 24 11.26 19.25 -20.35
C ARG A 24 10.35 18.69 -21.46
N VAL A 25 10.94 18.11 -22.50
CA VAL A 25 10.21 17.51 -23.64
C VAL A 25 9.97 16.02 -23.41
N LYS A 26 10.81 15.33 -22.62
CA LYS A 26 10.59 13.93 -22.23
C LYS A 26 9.29 13.71 -21.46
N ALA A 27 8.83 14.72 -20.72
CA ALA A 27 7.55 14.72 -20.01
C ALA A 27 6.32 14.76 -20.94
N LEU A 28 6.49 15.27 -22.17
CA LEU A 28 5.42 15.36 -23.18
C LEU A 28 5.33 14.10 -24.05
N VAL A 29 6.37 13.26 -24.06
CA VAL A 29 6.36 11.95 -24.69
C VAL A 29 5.64 10.99 -23.74
N PRO A 30 4.49 10.40 -24.14
CA PRO A 30 3.76 9.48 -23.29
C PRO A 30 4.72 8.42 -22.74
N ARG A 31 4.76 8.27 -21.41
CA ARG A 31 5.23 7.00 -20.86
C ARG A 31 4.25 5.98 -21.38
N ALA A 32 4.76 5.03 -22.13
CA ALA A 32 4.00 3.85 -22.44
C ALA A 32 3.93 3.00 -21.18
N SER A 33 3.03 3.37 -20.28
CA SER A 33 2.43 2.34 -19.48
C SER A 33 1.52 1.59 -20.46
N LEU A 34 2.04 0.51 -21.05
CA LEU A 34 1.18 -0.66 -21.12
C LEU A 34 0.75 -0.86 -19.66
N GLU A 35 -0.51 -0.62 -19.36
CA GLU A 35 -0.97 -0.97 -18.03
C GLU A 35 -0.74 -2.47 -17.92
N VAL A 36 0.04 -2.89 -16.92
CA VAL A 36 0.39 -4.31 -16.73
C VAL A 36 -0.87 -5.17 -16.77
N MET A 37 -1.99 -4.62 -16.31
CA MET A 37 -3.31 -5.25 -16.31
C MET A 37 -3.86 -5.59 -17.70
N ASP A 38 -3.50 -4.82 -18.74
CA ASP A 38 -3.97 -5.01 -20.12
C ASP A 38 -3.18 -6.10 -20.88
N VAL A 39 -1.96 -6.40 -20.42
CA VAL A 39 -1.07 -7.37 -21.08
C VAL A 39 -1.04 -8.73 -20.37
N VAL A 40 -1.57 -8.81 -19.16
CA VAL A 40 -1.66 -10.07 -18.38
C VAL A 40 -2.82 -10.91 -18.88
N ASP A 41 -2.54 -12.17 -19.22
CA ASP A 41 -3.58 -13.17 -19.48
C ASP A 41 -4.14 -13.71 -18.15
N TRP A 42 -5.17 -13.05 -17.64
CA TRP A 42 -5.82 -13.40 -16.38
C TRP A 42 -6.39 -14.82 -16.34
N SER A 43 -6.73 -15.40 -17.49
CA SER A 43 -7.25 -16.78 -17.56
C SER A 43 -6.20 -17.84 -17.20
N ARG A 44 -4.92 -17.44 -17.14
CA ARG A 44 -3.78 -18.31 -16.82
C ARG A 44 -2.98 -17.82 -15.62
N THR A 45 -3.43 -16.75 -14.96
CA THR A 45 -2.77 -16.16 -13.79
C THR A 45 -3.41 -16.68 -12.51
N ARG A 46 -2.63 -17.39 -11.69
CA ARG A 46 -3.08 -17.93 -10.39
C ARG A 46 -2.93 -16.94 -9.24
N ALA A 47 -1.94 -16.06 -9.31
CA ALA A 47 -1.65 -15.05 -8.30
C ALA A 47 -0.99 -13.82 -8.95
N TYR A 48 -1.12 -12.67 -8.32
CA TYR A 48 -0.59 -11.39 -8.81
C TYR A 48 -0.17 -10.48 -7.66
N SER A 49 0.63 -9.47 -7.97
CA SER A 49 1.09 -8.45 -7.02
C SER A 49 1.06 -7.08 -7.70
N PHE A 50 0.76 -6.04 -6.93
CA PHE A 50 0.88 -4.65 -7.36
C PHE A 50 2.23 -4.03 -6.97
N GLY A 51 3.16 -4.82 -6.42
CA GLY A 51 4.51 -4.39 -6.04
C GLY A 51 4.57 -3.50 -4.79
N TYR A 52 5.57 -2.62 -4.74
CA TYR A 52 5.95 -1.71 -3.66
C TYR A 52 6.44 -2.37 -2.36
N ILE A 53 5.55 -3.07 -1.64
CA ILE A 53 5.87 -3.60 -0.29
C ILE A 53 5.67 -5.13 -0.22
N GLY A 54 5.22 -5.76 -1.32
CA GLY A 54 5.14 -7.21 -1.41
C GLY A 54 3.80 -7.79 -0.98
N GLN A 55 2.69 -7.14 -1.34
CA GLN A 55 1.37 -7.76 -1.24
C GLN A 55 1.17 -8.76 -2.39
N ILE A 56 0.67 -9.95 -2.10
CA ILE A 56 0.28 -10.94 -3.12
C ILE A 56 -1.20 -11.29 -2.94
N TYR A 57 -1.90 -11.33 -4.06
CA TYR A 57 -3.29 -11.70 -4.18
C TYR A 57 -3.40 -12.97 -5.01
N ILE A 58 -4.21 -13.92 -4.57
CA ILE A 58 -4.62 -15.10 -5.33
C ILE A 58 -5.78 -14.70 -6.24
N ASN A 59 -5.72 -15.10 -7.50
CA ASN A 59 -6.80 -14.89 -8.47
C ASN A 59 -7.94 -15.89 -8.19
N LEU A 60 -8.63 -15.68 -7.07
CA LEU A 60 -9.59 -16.57 -6.46
C LEU A 60 -10.95 -16.44 -7.12
N LYS A 61 -11.55 -17.58 -7.43
CA LYS A 61 -12.88 -17.64 -8.03
C LYS A 61 -13.93 -17.09 -7.08
N GLY A 62 -14.72 -16.14 -7.58
CA GLY A 62 -15.79 -15.49 -6.82
C GLY A 62 -15.36 -14.23 -6.07
N ARG A 63 -14.05 -13.97 -5.92
CA ARG A 63 -13.52 -12.69 -5.40
C ARG A 63 -12.98 -11.82 -6.53
N GLU A 64 -12.16 -12.39 -7.42
CA GLU A 64 -11.63 -11.69 -8.57
C GLU A 64 -12.54 -11.86 -9.80
N PRO A 65 -12.72 -10.82 -10.65
CA PRO A 65 -13.58 -10.89 -11.83
C PRO A 65 -13.21 -12.01 -12.82
N ALA A 66 -11.92 -12.32 -12.94
CA ALA A 66 -11.38 -13.38 -13.78
C ALA A 66 -10.74 -14.51 -12.95
N GLY A 67 -11.24 -14.72 -11.72
CA GLY A 67 -10.74 -15.72 -10.78
C GLY A 67 -10.75 -17.14 -11.34
N ILE A 68 -9.60 -17.81 -11.29
CA ILE A 68 -9.41 -19.18 -11.80
C ILE A 68 -9.09 -20.20 -10.72
N VAL A 69 -8.61 -19.76 -9.55
CA VAL A 69 -8.25 -20.64 -8.44
C VAL A 69 -9.51 -20.98 -7.63
N GLU A 70 -9.80 -22.26 -7.42
CA GLU A 70 -10.93 -22.67 -6.59
C GLU A 70 -10.66 -22.44 -5.09
N PRO A 71 -11.66 -22.00 -4.31
CA PRO A 71 -11.51 -21.90 -2.86
C PRO A 71 -11.28 -23.27 -2.22
N GLY A 72 -10.62 -23.27 -1.06
CA GLY A 72 -10.32 -24.49 -0.30
C GLY A 72 -8.95 -25.07 -0.66
N ALA A 73 -8.90 -26.35 -1.06
CA ALA A 73 -7.64 -27.07 -1.19
C ALA A 73 -6.70 -26.50 -2.28
N GLU A 74 -7.24 -26.03 -3.41
CA GLU A 74 -6.43 -25.43 -4.47
C GLU A 74 -5.81 -24.10 -4.01
N TYR A 75 -6.62 -23.23 -3.40
CA TYR A 75 -6.14 -22.00 -2.77
C TYR A 75 -5.01 -22.26 -1.78
N GLU A 76 -5.18 -23.19 -0.83
CA GLU A 76 -4.14 -23.51 0.15
C GLU A 76 -2.87 -24.05 -0.49
N GLN A 77 -3.00 -24.83 -1.57
CA GLN A 77 -1.85 -25.32 -2.33
C GLN A 77 -1.10 -24.17 -3.02
N VAL A 78 -1.81 -23.22 -3.65
CA VAL A 78 -1.20 -22.03 -4.27
C VAL A 78 -0.44 -21.22 -3.22
N VAL A 79 -1.09 -20.93 -2.09
CA VAL A 79 -0.52 -20.17 -0.98
C VAL A 79 0.75 -20.85 -0.47
N SER A 80 0.71 -22.15 -0.21
CA SER A 80 1.87 -22.91 0.27
C SER A 80 3.03 -22.91 -0.72
N ASP A 81 2.76 -23.14 -2.01
CA ASP A 81 3.80 -23.12 -3.07
C ASP A 81 4.47 -21.75 -3.18
N ILE A 82 3.69 -20.66 -3.09
CA ILE A 82 4.24 -19.30 -3.09
C ILE A 82 5.13 -19.07 -1.86
N ILE A 83 4.66 -19.40 -0.66
CA ILE A 83 5.44 -19.24 0.58
C ILE A 83 6.76 -20.03 0.49
N GLU A 84 6.71 -21.30 0.06
CA GLU A 84 7.89 -22.15 -0.05
C GLU A 84 8.92 -21.58 -1.03
N ARG A 85 8.48 -21.13 -2.20
CA ARG A 85 9.37 -20.53 -3.22
C ARG A 85 9.98 -19.22 -2.74
N LEU A 86 9.21 -18.37 -2.07
CA LEU A 86 9.69 -17.10 -1.53
C LEU A 86 10.68 -17.31 -0.37
N ALA A 87 10.47 -18.32 0.47
CA ALA A 87 11.38 -18.66 1.55
C ALA A 87 12.76 -19.13 1.04
N GLY A 88 12.82 -19.66 -0.18
CA GLY A 88 14.04 -20.05 -0.89
C GLY A 88 14.58 -18.99 -1.86
N LEU A 89 13.99 -17.79 -1.91
CA LEU A 89 14.44 -16.74 -2.82
C LEU A 89 15.76 -16.12 -2.33
N GLU A 90 16.80 -16.27 -3.16
CA GLU A 90 18.15 -15.77 -2.88
C GLU A 90 18.57 -14.73 -3.92
N ASP A 91 19.25 -13.68 -3.47
CA ASP A 91 19.89 -12.72 -4.37
C ASP A 91 21.08 -13.42 -5.06
N PRO A 92 21.12 -13.49 -6.40
CA PRO A 92 22.18 -14.18 -7.13
C PRO A 92 23.57 -13.52 -6.99
N GLU A 93 23.66 -12.24 -6.61
CA GLU A 93 24.93 -11.55 -6.41
C GLU A 93 25.52 -11.84 -5.03
N THR A 94 24.68 -11.92 -3.99
CA THR A 94 25.13 -12.08 -2.59
C THR A 94 25.00 -13.50 -2.06
N GLY A 95 24.12 -14.31 -2.65
CA GLY A 95 23.73 -15.65 -2.17
C GLY A 95 22.88 -15.63 -0.90
N GLU A 96 22.40 -14.46 -0.48
CA GLU A 96 21.60 -14.33 0.74
C GLU A 96 20.11 -14.47 0.44
N ARG A 97 19.36 -15.05 1.40
CA ARG A 97 17.90 -15.00 1.36
C ARG A 97 17.40 -13.57 1.50
N VAL A 98 16.38 -13.21 0.72
CA VAL A 98 15.88 -11.82 0.63
C VAL A 98 14.50 -11.61 1.25
N VAL A 99 13.89 -12.65 1.81
CA VAL A 99 12.59 -12.60 2.48
C VAL A 99 12.77 -12.95 3.95
N ASP A 100 12.44 -12.03 4.85
CA ASP A 100 12.51 -12.24 6.31
C ASP A 100 11.25 -12.92 6.82
N ALA A 101 10.07 -12.55 6.30
CA ALA A 101 8.79 -13.12 6.70
C ALA A 101 7.76 -13.09 5.58
N VAL A 102 6.79 -14.00 5.65
CA VAL A 102 5.56 -13.97 4.85
C VAL A 102 4.39 -14.18 5.80
N TYR A 103 3.50 -13.21 5.86
CA TYR A 103 2.30 -13.25 6.70
C TYR A 103 1.08 -13.55 5.84
N ARG A 104 0.20 -14.41 6.35
CA ARG A 104 -1.12 -14.66 5.77
C ARG A 104 -2.09 -13.54 6.15
N GLN A 105 -3.09 -13.32 5.30
CA GLN A 105 -4.15 -12.34 5.54
C GLN A 105 -4.74 -12.42 6.95
N GLN A 106 -5.04 -13.63 7.42
CA GLN A 106 -5.70 -13.87 8.71
C GLN A 106 -4.81 -13.56 9.92
N GLU A 107 -3.50 -13.41 9.73
CA GLU A 107 -2.56 -13.03 10.78
C GLU A 107 -2.50 -11.51 10.99
N LEU A 108 -2.81 -10.74 9.94
CA LEU A 108 -2.64 -9.27 9.94
C LEU A 108 -3.97 -8.52 10.02
N TYR A 109 -5.01 -9.03 9.35
CA TYR A 109 -6.25 -8.31 9.14
C TYR A 109 -7.41 -8.95 9.88
N HIS A 110 -8.27 -8.11 10.43
CA HIS A 110 -9.51 -8.50 11.10
C HIS A 110 -10.62 -7.50 10.78
N GLY A 111 -11.86 -7.85 11.14
CA GLY A 111 -13.02 -7.03 10.87
C GLY A 111 -13.70 -7.31 9.51
N PRO A 112 -14.76 -6.56 9.19
CA PRO A 112 -15.69 -6.87 8.09
C PRO A 112 -15.08 -6.75 6.69
N TYR A 113 -13.89 -6.17 6.57
CA TYR A 113 -13.20 -5.98 5.29
C TYR A 113 -11.88 -6.75 5.20
N ALA A 114 -11.58 -7.61 6.18
CA ALA A 114 -10.31 -8.36 6.22
C ALA A 114 -10.08 -9.18 4.94
N GLU A 115 -11.15 -9.76 4.38
CA GLU A 115 -11.12 -10.57 3.15
C GLU A 115 -10.71 -9.80 1.88
N ARG A 116 -10.81 -8.46 1.92
CA ARG A 116 -10.40 -7.56 0.82
C ARG A 116 -8.90 -7.27 0.84
N GLY A 117 -8.22 -7.58 1.93
CA GLY A 117 -6.76 -7.47 2.03
C GLY A 117 -6.05 -8.49 1.15
N PRO A 118 -4.73 -8.37 0.99
CA PRO A 118 -3.93 -9.37 0.29
C PRO A 118 -3.94 -10.71 1.02
N ASP A 119 -3.81 -11.81 0.26
CA ASP A 119 -3.72 -13.15 0.84
C ASP A 119 -2.39 -13.38 1.54
N LEU A 120 -1.32 -12.74 1.03
CA LEU A 120 0.02 -12.77 1.60
C LEU A 120 0.64 -11.37 1.63
N CYS A 121 1.36 -11.07 2.70
CA CYS A 121 2.21 -9.89 2.84
C CYS A 121 3.65 -10.32 3.11
N LEU A 122 4.58 -9.91 2.24
CA LEU A 122 6.00 -10.17 2.42
C LEU A 122 6.66 -9.08 3.26
N VAL A 123 7.65 -9.47 4.04
CA VAL A 123 8.66 -8.58 4.60
C VAL A 123 10.00 -8.96 3.99
N MET A 124 10.50 -8.07 3.12
CA MET A 124 11.82 -8.24 2.52
C MET A 124 12.92 -8.01 3.56
N LYS A 125 14.08 -8.63 3.33
CA LYS A 125 15.22 -8.60 4.26
C LYS A 125 15.60 -7.19 4.69
N ASP A 126 15.52 -6.91 5.98
CA ASP A 126 15.77 -5.57 6.59
C ASP A 126 15.04 -4.41 5.89
N LEU A 127 13.94 -4.67 5.18
CA LEU A 127 13.26 -3.71 4.30
C LEU A 127 14.22 -3.02 3.30
N SER A 128 15.26 -3.73 2.89
CA SER A 128 16.32 -3.25 2.01
C SER A 128 16.08 -3.57 0.52
N TYR A 129 15.18 -4.52 0.25
CA TYR A 129 14.70 -4.83 -1.09
C TYR A 129 13.28 -4.31 -1.25
N THR A 130 12.99 -3.70 -2.40
CA THR A 130 11.65 -3.25 -2.76
C THR A 130 11.18 -3.97 -4.01
N THR A 131 9.89 -4.29 -4.04
CA THR A 131 9.24 -4.76 -5.26
C THR A 131 8.72 -3.55 -6.03
N HIS A 132 8.75 -3.55 -7.35
CA HIS A 132 8.28 -2.41 -8.15
C HIS A 132 7.35 -2.89 -9.25
N LEU A 133 6.19 -2.23 -9.35
CA LEU A 133 5.30 -2.39 -10.48
C LEU A 133 5.88 -1.69 -11.72
N GLY A 134 5.77 -2.32 -12.88
CA GLY A 134 6.16 -1.74 -14.17
C GLY A 134 7.57 -2.11 -14.64
N MET A 135 8.28 -2.97 -13.89
CA MET A 135 9.61 -3.48 -14.27
C MET A 135 9.56 -4.93 -14.80
N GLU A 136 8.39 -5.58 -14.75
CA GLU A 136 8.18 -7.01 -14.99
C GLU A 136 8.52 -7.43 -16.43
N PHE A 137 8.37 -6.50 -17.37
CA PHE A 137 8.56 -6.74 -18.80
C PHE A 137 9.75 -5.99 -19.39
N THR A 138 10.47 -5.22 -18.57
CA THR A 138 11.56 -4.35 -19.06
C THR A 138 12.94 -4.80 -18.59
N HIS A 139 13.04 -5.71 -17.62
CA HIS A 139 14.30 -6.29 -17.17
C HIS A 139 14.37 -7.80 -17.37
N PRO A 140 15.53 -8.32 -17.80
CA PRO A 140 15.75 -9.76 -17.95
C PRO A 140 15.98 -10.47 -16.61
N THR A 141 16.13 -9.73 -15.51
CA THR A 141 16.48 -10.23 -14.18
C THR A 141 15.45 -9.79 -13.14
N VAL A 142 15.24 -10.63 -12.14
CA VAL A 142 14.36 -10.35 -10.98
C VAL A 142 15.02 -9.34 -10.02
N PHE A 143 16.35 -9.38 -9.92
CA PHE A 143 17.15 -8.49 -9.11
C PHE A 143 17.84 -7.43 -9.98
N GLY A 144 18.00 -6.24 -9.41
CA GLY A 144 18.68 -5.13 -10.04
C GLY A 144 18.78 -3.93 -9.10
N PRO A 145 19.59 -2.92 -9.46
CA PRO A 145 19.73 -1.71 -8.66
C PRO A 145 18.41 -0.92 -8.61
N PRO A 146 18.19 -0.09 -7.57
CA PRO A 146 17.01 0.76 -7.47
C PRO A 146 16.83 1.65 -8.70
N VAL A 147 15.63 1.64 -9.28
CA VAL A 147 15.35 2.29 -10.57
C VAL A 147 15.16 3.82 -10.41
N ASN A 148 14.70 4.26 -9.24
CA ASN A 148 14.27 5.64 -9.00
C ASN A 148 15.29 6.50 -8.25
N HIS A 149 16.53 6.03 -8.06
CA HIS A 149 17.51 6.67 -7.16
C HIS A 149 16.94 6.94 -5.75
N GLU A 150 15.99 6.11 -5.31
CA GLU A 150 15.42 6.19 -3.97
C GLU A 150 16.53 5.95 -2.94
N SER A 151 16.78 6.94 -2.09
CA SER A 151 17.79 6.86 -1.03
C SER A 151 17.23 6.34 0.29
N GLY A 152 15.93 6.04 0.35
CA GLY A 152 15.26 5.50 1.52
C GLY A 152 13.81 5.10 1.22
N THR A 153 13.30 4.16 2.01
CA THR A 153 11.92 3.66 1.94
C THR A 153 11.31 3.55 3.34
N HIS A 154 10.05 3.15 3.41
CA HIS A 154 9.29 2.99 4.64
C HIS A 154 9.92 1.92 5.56
N ARG A 155 9.89 2.19 6.88
CA ARG A 155 10.29 1.25 7.93
C ARG A 155 9.10 1.01 8.87
N LEU A 156 9.09 -0.15 9.54
CA LEU A 156 8.01 -0.49 10.49
C LEU A 156 7.96 0.46 11.69
N ASN A 157 9.14 0.82 12.23
CA ASN A 157 9.23 1.69 13.39
C ASN A 157 9.30 3.15 12.95
N GLY A 158 8.33 3.94 13.41
CA GLY A 158 8.29 5.39 13.26
C GLY A 158 8.86 6.13 14.47
N MET A 159 8.67 7.45 14.47
CA MET A 159 9.01 8.32 15.59
C MET A 159 7.77 9.09 16.06
N LEU A 160 7.50 9.04 17.36
CA LEU A 160 6.45 9.82 18.01
C LEU A 160 7.06 11.00 18.77
N ILE A 161 6.62 12.22 18.45
CA ILE A 161 6.95 13.42 19.20
C ILE A 161 5.64 14.14 19.53
N ALA A 162 5.45 14.49 20.80
CA ALA A 162 4.32 15.29 21.24
C ALA A 162 4.79 16.44 22.13
N TRP A 163 4.16 17.59 21.95
CA TRP A 163 4.47 18.81 22.68
C TRP A 163 3.24 19.71 22.76
N GLY A 164 2.97 20.25 23.96
CA GLY A 164 1.89 21.19 24.16
C GLY A 164 1.23 21.05 25.54
N PRO A 165 0.19 21.84 25.81
CA PRO A 165 -0.67 21.66 26.98
C PRO A 165 -1.23 20.23 27.02
N GLY A 166 -1.30 19.64 28.21
CA GLY A 166 -1.81 18.27 28.40
C GLY A 166 -0.82 17.14 28.07
N VAL A 167 0.35 17.42 27.50
CA VAL A 167 1.41 16.43 27.26
C VAL A 167 2.44 16.46 28.39
N ARG A 168 2.77 15.28 28.95
CA ARG A 168 3.79 15.14 29.99
C ARG A 168 5.18 15.44 29.42
N ARG A 169 5.96 16.21 30.16
CA ARG A 169 7.37 16.48 29.81
C ARG A 169 8.24 15.26 30.12
N HIS A 170 9.27 15.04 29.30
CA HIS A 170 10.30 14.01 29.50
C HIS A 170 9.77 12.59 29.68
N ARG A 171 8.69 12.25 28.96
CA ARG A 171 8.14 10.89 28.96
C ARG A 171 8.49 10.18 27.68
N GLN A 172 8.96 8.95 27.84
CA GLN A 172 9.09 8.00 26.76
C GLN A 172 7.86 7.09 26.75
N VAL A 173 7.28 6.93 25.58
CA VAL A 173 6.20 5.98 25.32
C VAL A 173 6.79 4.83 24.52
N ALA A 174 6.55 3.61 24.95
CA ALA A 174 7.00 2.40 24.28
C ALA A 174 5.78 1.62 23.79
N GLY A 175 5.90 0.98 22.61
CA GLY A 175 4.81 0.20 22.03
C GLY A 175 3.60 1.04 21.63
N ALA A 176 3.79 2.31 21.27
CA ALA A 176 2.74 3.09 20.62
C ALA A 176 2.62 2.66 19.16
N GLU A 177 1.39 2.51 18.70
CA GLU A 177 1.08 2.19 17.32
C GLU A 177 0.54 3.42 16.60
N ILE A 178 0.67 3.47 15.27
CA ILE A 178 0.17 4.62 14.48
C ILE A 178 -1.34 4.82 14.65
N ILE A 179 -2.08 3.73 14.89
CA ILE A 179 -3.53 3.74 15.12
C ILE A 179 -3.91 4.37 16.48
N ASP A 180 -2.98 4.46 17.42
CA ASP A 180 -3.22 5.10 18.73
C ASP A 180 -3.28 6.63 18.63
N LEU A 181 -2.80 7.21 17.53
CA LEU A 181 -2.74 8.66 17.35
C LEU A 181 -4.14 9.29 17.29
N ALA A 182 -5.04 8.72 16.48
CA ALA A 182 -6.39 9.23 16.33
C ALA A 182 -7.16 9.31 17.67
N PRO A 183 -7.31 8.22 18.45
CA PRO A 183 -8.00 8.29 19.74
C PRO A 183 -7.29 9.22 20.74
N THR A 184 -5.95 9.28 20.72
CA THR A 184 -5.20 10.20 21.59
C THR A 184 -5.45 11.68 21.24
N ILE A 185 -5.52 12.01 19.95
CA ILE A 185 -5.82 13.37 19.49
C ILE A 185 -7.26 13.76 19.83
N LEU A 186 -8.23 12.87 19.61
CA LEU A 186 -9.63 13.11 20.00
C LEU A 186 -9.76 13.38 21.50
N HIS A 187 -9.08 12.57 22.32
CA HIS A 187 -9.03 12.77 23.77
C HIS A 187 -8.45 14.13 24.15
N LEU A 188 -7.35 14.56 23.52
CA LEU A 188 -6.73 15.88 23.75
C LEU A 188 -7.63 17.05 23.32
N LEU A 189 -8.54 16.83 22.37
CA LEU A 189 -9.49 17.82 21.87
C LEU A 189 -10.83 17.82 22.62
N ASP A 190 -10.96 17.06 23.71
CA ASP A 190 -12.22 16.83 24.44
C ASP A 190 -13.37 16.32 23.54
N VAL A 191 -13.02 15.56 22.48
CA VAL A 191 -13.97 14.89 21.58
C VAL A 191 -14.16 13.44 22.03
N PRO A 192 -15.40 12.93 22.11
CA PRO A 192 -15.65 11.52 22.42
C PRO A 192 -14.89 10.58 21.48
N VAL A 193 -14.22 9.57 22.07
CA VAL A 193 -13.51 8.54 21.30
C VAL A 193 -14.50 7.44 20.93
N PRO A 194 -14.68 7.13 19.63
CA PRO A 194 -15.55 6.04 19.20
C PRO A 194 -15.08 4.68 19.71
N ALA A 195 -16.03 3.82 20.10
CA ALA A 195 -15.72 2.48 20.62
C ALA A 195 -15.16 1.51 19.58
N ASP A 196 -15.31 1.84 18.30
CA ASP A 196 -14.91 1.03 17.14
C ASP A 196 -13.55 1.43 16.57
N MET A 197 -12.80 2.31 17.24
CA MET A 197 -11.38 2.52 16.94
C MET A 197 -10.53 1.37 17.48
N ASP A 198 -9.62 0.85 16.64
CA ASP A 198 -8.71 -0.23 17.03
C ASP A 198 -7.60 0.24 17.98
N GLY A 199 -7.18 1.51 17.84
CA GLY A 199 -6.14 2.12 18.66
C GLY A 199 -6.64 2.53 20.05
N ARG A 200 -5.70 2.72 20.97
CA ARG A 200 -5.97 3.21 22.34
C ARG A 200 -5.49 4.64 22.55
N VAL A 201 -6.07 5.31 23.55
CA VAL A 201 -5.52 6.57 24.03
C VAL A 201 -4.18 6.30 24.73
N LEU A 202 -3.12 7.00 24.31
CA LEU A 202 -1.78 6.95 24.92
C LEU A 202 -1.75 7.74 26.23
N THR A 203 -2.49 7.28 27.24
CA THR A 203 -2.61 7.96 28.55
C THR A 203 -1.27 8.20 29.24
N GLU A 204 -0.27 7.36 28.98
CA GLU A 204 1.10 7.49 29.47
C GLU A 204 1.80 8.78 28.99
N LEU A 205 1.33 9.34 27.87
CA LEU A 205 1.79 10.59 27.28
C LEU A 205 1.14 11.83 27.92
N LEU A 206 0.00 11.66 28.59
CA LEU A 206 -0.91 12.76 28.95
C LEU A 206 -0.86 13.10 30.44
N VAL A 207 -0.95 14.39 30.78
CA VAL A 207 -1.08 14.84 32.18
C VAL A 207 -2.44 14.38 32.72
N GLU A 208 -2.54 13.92 33.98
CA GLU A 208 -3.78 13.37 34.57
C GLU A 208 -4.99 14.34 34.52
N GLU A 209 -4.73 15.64 34.41
CA GLU A 209 -5.76 16.68 34.30
C GLU A 209 -6.20 16.98 32.86
N ALA A 210 -5.54 16.41 31.85
CA ALA A 210 -5.97 16.54 30.45
C ALA A 210 -7.13 15.57 30.17
N GLY A 211 -8.35 16.10 30.09
CA GLY A 211 -9.55 15.34 29.73
C GLY A 211 -10.23 14.65 30.92
N GLN A 212 -10.75 15.42 31.88
CA GLN A 212 -11.71 14.94 32.88
C GLN A 212 -13.02 14.38 32.26
N LEU A 213 -13.15 14.39 30.93
CA LEU A 213 -14.22 13.74 30.15
C LEU A 213 -13.95 12.25 29.83
N ALA A 214 -13.06 11.61 30.59
CA ALA A 214 -12.58 10.22 30.52
C ALA A 214 -13.64 9.08 30.51
N GLY A 215 -14.92 9.34 30.22
CA GLY A 215 -15.99 8.35 30.30
C GLY A 215 -16.89 8.22 29.07
N ARG A 216 -16.74 9.04 28.03
CA ARG A 216 -17.60 8.96 26.83
C ARG A 216 -16.88 8.24 25.69
N VAL A 217 -16.61 6.96 25.90
CA VAL A 217 -16.55 6.03 24.78
C VAL A 217 -17.95 6.00 24.20
N THR A 218 -18.16 6.58 23.02
CA THR A 218 -19.46 6.51 22.36
C THR A 218 -19.61 5.13 21.74
N ARG A 219 -20.62 4.38 22.19
CA ARG A 219 -21.00 3.09 21.61
C ARG A 219 -21.63 3.21 20.22
N GLU A 220 -21.96 4.42 19.81
CA GLU A 220 -22.38 4.68 18.45
C GLU A 220 -21.16 4.46 17.56
N ARG A 221 -21.15 3.30 16.91
CA ARG A 221 -20.41 3.08 15.68
C ARG A 221 -20.69 4.32 14.83
N GLY A 222 -19.65 5.05 14.44
CA GLY A 222 -19.86 6.06 13.41
C GLY A 222 -20.52 5.33 12.27
N GLU A 223 -21.78 5.61 11.97
CA GLU A 223 -22.40 5.00 10.79
C GLU A 223 -21.47 5.38 9.66
N ALA A 224 -20.78 4.38 9.10
CA ALA A 224 -20.23 4.50 7.77
C ALA A 224 -21.46 4.70 6.91
N GLY A 225 -21.90 5.96 6.80
CA GLY A 225 -23.02 6.31 5.96
C GLY A 225 -22.72 5.67 4.62
N ASP A 226 -23.69 4.94 4.07
CA ASP A 226 -23.65 4.57 2.65
C ASP A 226 -23.07 5.76 1.93
N ALA A 227 -21.96 5.56 1.21
CA ALA A 227 -21.24 6.63 0.54
C ALA A 227 -22.28 7.51 -0.13
N MET A 228 -22.59 8.67 0.47
CA MET A 228 -23.65 9.50 -0.05
C MET A 228 -23.17 9.84 -1.46
N PRO A 229 -23.98 9.54 -2.49
CA PRO A 229 -23.58 9.90 -3.85
C PRO A 229 -23.25 11.38 -3.80
N LEU A 230 -22.00 11.73 -4.13
CA LEU A 230 -21.58 13.12 -4.19
C LEU A 230 -22.61 13.84 -5.06
N THR A 231 -23.10 14.96 -4.58
CA THR A 231 -23.89 15.83 -5.43
C THR A 231 -23.03 16.24 -6.63
N PRO A 232 -23.64 16.56 -7.79
CA PRO A 232 -22.88 17.01 -8.96
C PRO A 232 -21.93 18.17 -8.66
N ASP A 233 -22.29 19.02 -7.70
CA ASP A 233 -21.48 20.16 -7.26
C ASP A 233 -20.27 19.71 -6.42
N GLU A 234 -20.45 18.77 -5.49
CA GLU A 234 -19.35 18.20 -4.70
C GLU A 234 -18.39 17.37 -5.58
N GLU A 235 -18.93 16.68 -6.59
CA GLU A 235 -18.12 15.96 -7.58
C GLU A 235 -17.28 16.94 -8.42
N ALA A 236 -17.86 18.07 -8.85
CA ALA A 236 -17.14 19.11 -9.58
C ALA A 236 -16.02 19.74 -8.73
N GLU A 237 -16.28 20.03 -7.45
CA GLU A 237 -15.29 20.57 -6.52
C GLU A 237 -14.15 19.57 -6.25
N LEU A 238 -14.47 18.29 -6.07
CA LEU A 238 -13.49 17.22 -5.91
C LEU A 238 -12.59 17.11 -7.16
N LEU A 239 -13.17 17.12 -8.36
CA LEU A 239 -12.43 17.07 -9.62
C LEU A 239 -11.52 18.30 -9.80
N GLU A 240 -11.98 19.49 -9.43
CA GLU A 240 -11.15 20.69 -9.45
C GLU A 240 -9.99 20.60 -8.45
N ARG A 241 -10.25 20.10 -7.23
CA ARG A 241 -9.22 19.90 -6.22
C ARG A 241 -8.18 18.86 -6.67
N LEU A 242 -8.62 17.77 -7.31
CA LEU A 242 -7.73 16.76 -7.89
C LEU A 242 -6.89 17.32 -9.05
N ARG A 243 -7.45 18.17 -9.92
CA ARG A 243 -6.69 18.90 -10.95
C ARG A 243 -5.64 19.83 -10.33
N ASN A 244 -6.02 20.59 -9.30
CA ASN A 244 -5.09 21.51 -8.62
C ASN A 244 -3.96 20.78 -7.91
N LEU A 245 -4.21 19.55 -7.43
CA LEU A 245 -3.21 18.66 -6.85
C LEU A 245 -2.42 17.86 -7.90
N GLY A 246 -2.78 17.97 -9.19
CA GLY A 246 -2.07 17.33 -10.31
C GLY A 246 -2.40 15.86 -10.54
N TYR A 247 -3.52 15.37 -10.00
CA TYR A 247 -4.00 13.99 -10.19
C TYR A 247 -4.84 13.80 -11.47
N LEU A 248 -5.32 14.89 -12.07
CA LEU A 248 -6.10 14.96 -13.32
C LEU A 248 -5.49 16.02 -14.25
#